data_AF-A0A3A8WHN2-F1
#
_entry.id   AF-A0A3A8WHN2-F1
#
_cell.length_a   1.000
_cell.length_b   1.000
_cell.length_c   1.000
_cell.angle_alpha   90.00
_cell.angle_beta   90.00
_cell.angle_gamma   90.00
#
_symmetry.space_group_name_H-M   'P 1'
#
loop_
_entity.id
_entity.type
_entity.pdbx_description
1 polymer ?
#
loop_
_entity_poly.entity_id
_entity_poly.type
_entity_poly.pdbx_seq_one_letter_code
_entity_poly.pdbx_strand_id
1 'polypeptide(L)'
;MTPKTVTPYIEGSISKIYDGSDSIDGAENTLSIRLEGIIEDENVSASGKIRYADSEIGKDKSIIAEDIGIIGEGKDNYILSSTTATADIGAIGKKEYPPERDCCSEYCKKGI
;
A
#
# COMPACT_ATOMS: atom_id res chain seq x y z
N MET A 1 21.33 26.06 11.79
CA MET A 1 20.81 25.01 12.69
C MET A 1 21.20 23.67 12.13
N THR A 2 21.42 22.65 12.97
CA THR A 2 21.70 21.29 12.50
C THR A 2 20.39 20.52 12.42
N PRO A 3 19.93 20.09 11.23
CA PRO A 3 18.69 19.32 11.11
C PRO A 3 18.75 18.01 11.91
N LYS A 4 17.63 17.61 12.52
CA LYS A 4 17.50 16.35 13.24
C LYS A 4 17.21 15.21 12.27
N THR A 5 17.86 14.06 12.46
CA THR A 5 17.55 12.86 11.68
C THR A 5 16.26 12.20 12.18
N VAL A 6 15.38 11.85 11.23
CA VAL A 6 14.13 11.10 11.47
C VAL A 6 14.07 9.86 10.58
N THR A 7 13.35 8.85 11.04
CA THR A 7 13.26 7.56 10.34
C THR A 7 11.86 7.34 9.79
N PRO A 8 11.70 7.17 8.46
CA PRO A 8 10.39 6.87 7.90
C PRO A 8 9.99 5.42 8.15
N TYR A 9 8.69 5.21 8.36
CA TYR A 9 8.09 3.88 8.39
C TYR A 9 6.68 3.93 7.79
N ILE A 10 6.17 2.77 7.36
CA ILE A 10 4.83 2.62 6.80
C ILE A 10 3.91 2.08 7.89
N GLU A 11 2.71 2.65 8.00
CA GLU A 11 1.63 2.12 8.83
C GLU A 11 0.32 2.03 8.05
N GLY A 12 -0.65 1.31 8.62
CA GLY A 12 -1.98 1.11 8.05
C GLY A 12 -2.19 -0.30 7.52
N SER A 13 -3.08 -0.42 6.53
CA SER A 13 -3.41 -1.68 5.88
C SER A 13 -3.68 -1.45 4.40
N ILE A 14 -3.45 -2.48 3.59
CA ILE A 14 -3.78 -2.45 2.17
C ILE A 14 -4.17 -3.84 1.67
N SER A 15 -5.22 -3.90 0.86
CA SER A 15 -5.59 -5.12 0.16
C SER A 15 -6.16 -4.85 -1.23
N LYS A 16 -5.90 -5.75 -2.17
CA LYS A 16 -6.49 -5.73 -3.52
C LYS A 16 -6.83 -7.13 -4.00
N ILE A 17 -7.66 -7.18 -5.03
CA ILE A 17 -7.86 -8.39 -5.83
C ILE A 17 -6.77 -8.45 -6.91
N TYR A 18 -6.28 -9.64 -7.20
CA TYR A 18 -5.26 -9.89 -8.22
C TYR A 18 -5.69 -9.35 -9.59
N ASP A 19 -4.85 -8.47 -10.13
CA ASP A 19 -4.98 -7.82 -11.43
C ASP A 19 -3.70 -7.98 -12.29
N GLY A 20 -2.70 -8.71 -11.80
CA GLY A 20 -1.40 -8.89 -12.45
C GLY A 20 -0.47 -7.67 -12.36
N SER A 21 -0.76 -6.72 -11.48
CA SER A 21 0.05 -5.50 -11.25
C SER A 21 0.48 -5.37 -9.79
N ASP A 22 1.69 -4.86 -9.57
CA ASP A 22 2.22 -4.50 -8.26
C ASP A 22 1.80 -3.08 -7.80
N SER A 23 1.05 -2.35 -8.64
CA SER A 23 0.46 -1.06 -8.27
C SER A 23 -0.56 -1.19 -7.14
N ILE A 24 -0.71 -0.13 -6.35
CA ILE A 24 -1.80 0.02 -5.36
C ILE A 24 -3.12 0.48 -5.97
N ASP A 25 -3.18 0.69 -7.29
CA ASP A 25 -4.42 1.12 -7.95
C ASP A 25 -5.55 0.11 -7.73
N GLY A 26 -6.73 0.62 -7.37
CA GLY A 26 -7.89 -0.21 -7.04
C GLY A 26 -7.77 -0.98 -5.72
N ALA A 27 -6.72 -0.76 -4.92
CA ALA A 27 -6.59 -1.32 -3.59
C ALA A 27 -7.38 -0.51 -2.55
N GLU A 28 -8.06 -1.22 -1.65
CA GLU A 28 -8.60 -0.63 -0.43
C GLU A 28 -7.45 -0.45 0.57
N ASN A 29 -7.20 0.78 1.02
CA ASN A 29 -6.02 1.05 1.84
C ASN A 29 -6.18 2.24 2.80
N THR A 30 -5.43 2.19 3.89
CA THR A 30 -5.26 3.24 4.91
C THR A 30 -3.79 3.62 5.09
N LEU A 31 -2.98 3.41 4.05
CA LEU A 31 -1.53 3.53 4.15
C LEU A 31 -1.10 4.97 4.43
N SER A 32 -0.07 5.08 5.26
CA SER A 32 0.63 6.36 5.47
C SER A 32 2.10 6.15 5.76
N ILE A 33 2.91 7.14 5.39
CA ILE A 33 4.33 7.19 5.73
C ILE A 33 4.45 8.13 6.94
N ARG A 34 4.96 7.60 8.04
CA ARG A 34 5.22 8.32 9.29
C ARG A 34 6.69 8.53 9.51
N LEU A 35 7.02 9.41 10.45
CA LEU A 35 8.39 9.75 10.81
C LEU A 35 8.59 9.52 12.31
N GLU A 36 9.47 8.60 12.65
CA GLU A 36 9.96 8.45 14.02
C GLU A 36 10.99 9.54 14.34
N GLY A 37 10.87 10.16 15.51
CA GLY A 37 11.81 11.16 16.00
C GLY A 37 11.44 12.61 15.69
N ILE A 38 10.25 12.88 15.13
CA ILE A 38 9.73 14.26 15.07
C ILE A 38 9.46 14.79 16.49
N ILE A 39 9.54 16.11 16.66
CA ILE A 39 9.07 16.78 17.87
C ILE A 39 7.54 16.88 17.78
N GLU A 40 6.83 16.57 18.86
CA GLU A 40 5.37 16.66 18.92
C GLU A 40 4.88 18.08 18.61
N ASP A 41 3.68 18.19 18.06
CA ASP A 41 3.00 19.44 17.63
C ASP A 41 3.64 20.23 16.48
N GLU A 42 4.77 19.78 15.91
CA GLU A 42 5.29 20.37 14.69
C GLU A 42 4.51 19.89 13.45
N ASN A 43 4.24 20.82 12.53
CA ASN A 43 3.63 20.51 11.24
C ASN A 43 4.68 19.88 10.31
N VAL A 44 4.91 18.58 10.50
CA VAL A 44 5.88 17.76 9.77
C VAL A 44 5.25 16.43 9.42
N SER A 45 5.38 16.02 8.17
CA SER A 45 4.85 14.75 7.66
C SER A 45 5.76 14.21 6.56
N ALA A 46 5.47 13.02 6.04
CA ALA A 46 6.18 12.43 4.92
C ALA A 46 5.22 11.94 3.84
N SER A 47 5.68 11.96 2.60
CA SER A 47 5.01 11.38 1.45
C SER A 47 6.02 10.72 0.52
N GLY A 48 5.56 9.80 -0.32
CA GLY A 48 6.37 9.01 -1.24
C GLY A 48 5.49 8.18 -2.15
N LYS A 49 6.09 7.47 -3.10
CA LYS A 49 5.39 6.53 -3.97
C LYS A 49 5.29 5.18 -3.27
N ILE A 50 4.13 4.54 -3.33
CA ILE A 50 3.89 3.26 -2.66
C ILE A 50 3.44 2.21 -3.68
N ARG A 51 3.98 0.99 -3.55
CA ARG A 51 3.63 -0.18 -4.38
C ARG A 51 3.80 -1.48 -3.58
N TYR A 52 3.23 -2.56 -4.08
CA TYR A 52 3.59 -3.90 -3.63
C TYR A 52 5.00 -4.27 -4.14
N ALA A 53 5.70 -5.14 -3.43
CA ALA A 53 6.99 -5.66 -3.87
C ALA A 53 6.86 -6.55 -5.12
N ASP A 54 5.74 -7.25 -5.26
CA ASP A 54 5.39 -8.10 -6.39
C ASP A 54 3.85 -8.24 -6.51
N SER A 55 3.38 -8.78 -7.64
CA SER A 55 1.94 -8.93 -7.93
C SER A 55 1.32 -10.24 -7.46
N GLU A 56 2.08 -11.14 -6.85
CA GLU A 56 1.62 -12.49 -6.51
C GLU A 56 0.62 -12.49 -5.35
N ILE A 57 -0.40 -13.34 -5.47
CA ILE A 57 -1.41 -13.57 -4.43
C ILE A 57 -0.74 -14.00 -3.11
N GLY A 58 -1.17 -13.40 -2.00
CA GLY A 58 -0.66 -13.74 -0.69
C GLY A 58 -1.10 -12.76 0.39
N LYS A 59 -0.76 -13.10 1.63
CA LYS A 59 -0.85 -12.23 2.81
C LYS A 59 0.56 -11.80 3.21
N ASP A 60 0.64 -10.81 4.11
CA ASP A 60 1.90 -10.23 4.60
C ASP A 60 2.84 -9.86 3.45
N LYS A 61 2.23 -9.38 2.35
CA LYS A 61 2.94 -8.92 1.16
C LYS A 61 3.72 -7.67 1.54
N SER A 62 4.98 -7.62 1.11
CA SER A 62 5.82 -6.46 1.36
C SER A 62 5.33 -5.27 0.54
N ILE A 63 5.13 -4.15 1.23
CA ILE A 63 4.80 -2.84 0.65
C ILE A 63 6.07 -2.01 0.69
N ILE A 64 6.39 -1.35 -0.43
CA ILE A 64 7.58 -0.53 -0.59
C ILE A 64 7.14 0.91 -0.81
N ALA A 65 7.67 1.81 0.03
CA ALA A 65 7.63 3.24 -0.19
C ALA A 65 8.99 3.72 -0.71
N GLU A 66 8.99 4.47 -1.81
CA GLU A 66 10.17 5.02 -2.47
C GLU A 66 9.99 6.54 -2.69
N ASP A 67 11.06 7.25 -3.01
CA ASP A 67 11.06 8.71 -3.18
C ASP A 67 10.47 9.47 -1.97
N ILE A 68 10.74 8.97 -0.75
CA ILE A 68 10.19 9.58 0.47
C ILE A 68 10.78 10.98 0.66
N GLY A 69 9.91 11.96 0.89
CA GLY A 69 10.26 13.34 1.21
C GLY A 69 9.51 13.84 2.45
N ILE A 70 10.16 14.75 3.19
CA ILE A 70 9.55 15.46 4.33
C ILE A 70 8.76 16.66 3.78
N ILE A 71 7.52 16.81 4.25
CA ILE A 71 6.60 17.90 3.91
C ILE A 71 6.13 18.61 5.17
N GLY A 72 5.51 19.78 5.00
CA GLY A 72 5.04 20.63 6.11
C GLY A 72 5.94 21.84 6.36
N GLU A 73 5.50 22.71 7.26
CA GLU A 73 6.17 23.98 7.58
C GLU A 73 7.51 23.76 8.30
N GLY A 74 7.61 22.70 9.12
CA GLY A 74 8.81 22.36 9.86
C GLY A 74 9.84 21.53 9.09
N LYS A 75 9.62 21.24 7.80
CA LYS A 75 10.41 20.24 7.05
C LYS A 75 11.93 20.51 7.06
N ASP A 76 12.35 21.78 7.05
CA ASP A 76 13.76 22.16 6.97
C ASP A 76 14.52 21.93 8.30
N ASN A 77 13.79 21.60 9.39
CA ASN A 77 14.38 21.21 10.67
C ASN A 77 14.84 19.74 10.68
N TYR A 78 14.55 18.97 9.64
CA TYR A 78 14.75 17.51 9.62
C TYR A 78 15.44 17.00 8.36
N ILE A 79 16.09 15.84 8.49
CA ILE A 79 16.61 15.04 7.40
C ILE A 79 16.19 13.58 7.58
N LEU A 80 15.95 12.86 6.48
CA LEU A 80 15.59 11.45 6.52
C LEU A 80 16.82 10.56 6.72
N SER A 81 16.68 9.50 7.51
CA SER A 81 17.68 8.42 7.59
C SER A 81 17.70 7.53 6.34
N SER A 82 16.57 7.45 5.63
CA SER A 82 16.40 6.72 4.37
C SER A 82 15.29 7.38 3.53
N THR A 83 15.38 7.31 2.21
CA THR A 83 14.30 7.72 1.29
C THR A 83 13.40 6.56 0.87
N THR A 84 13.54 5.41 1.54
CA THR A 84 12.72 4.21 1.33
C THR A 84 12.28 3.62 2.67
N ALA A 85 11.12 2.98 2.67
CA ALA A 85 10.60 2.20 3.80
C ALA A 85 9.86 0.96 3.30
N THR A 86 9.81 -0.10 4.12
CA THR A 86 9.09 -1.34 3.79
C THR A 86 8.23 -1.81 4.96
N ALA A 87 7.10 -2.45 4.67
CA ALA A 87 6.26 -3.09 5.69
C ALA A 87 5.51 -4.29 5.10
N ASP A 88 5.48 -5.40 5.84
CA ASP A 88 4.82 -6.65 5.43
C ASP A 88 3.36 -6.65 5.91
N ILE A 89 2.55 -5.79 5.31
CA ILE A 89 1.16 -5.49 5.71
C ILE A 89 0.14 -5.65 4.56
N GLY A 90 0.62 -5.99 3.36
CA GLY A 90 -0.21 -6.08 2.17
C GLY A 90 -0.93 -7.42 2.01
N ALA A 91 -2.06 -7.41 1.31
CA ALA A 91 -2.74 -8.62 0.89
C ALA A 91 -3.22 -8.54 -0.56
N ILE A 92 -2.87 -9.55 -1.36
CA ILE A 92 -3.39 -9.72 -2.73
C ILE A 92 -4.24 -10.98 -2.74
N GLY A 93 -5.56 -10.81 -2.92
CA GLY A 93 -6.54 -11.89 -2.99
C GLY A 93 -6.72 -12.43 -4.41
N LYS A 94 -7.31 -13.62 -4.53
CA LYS A 94 -7.69 -14.18 -5.85
C LYS A 94 -8.79 -13.33 -6.48
N LYS A 95 -8.79 -13.24 -7.81
CA LYS A 95 -9.96 -12.74 -8.54
C LYS A 95 -11.14 -13.67 -8.29
N GLU A 96 -12.14 -13.17 -7.56
CA GLU A 96 -13.44 -13.81 -7.50
C GLU A 96 -14.09 -13.62 -8.88
N TYR A 97 -14.19 -14.71 -9.64
CA TYR A 97 -15.16 -14.75 -10.72
C TYR A 97 -16.53 -14.90 -10.07
N PRO A 98 -17.53 -14.07 -10.43
CA PRO A 98 -18.89 -14.35 -9.99
C PRO A 98 -19.20 -15.80 -10.37
N PRO A 99 -19.89 -16.58 -9.50
CA PRO A 99 -20.30 -17.92 -9.85
C PRO A 99 -21.01 -17.80 -11.20
N GLU A 100 -20.51 -18.50 -12.20
CA GLU A 100 -21.14 -18.58 -13.50
C GLU A 100 -22.61 -18.86 -13.22
N ARG A 101 -23.50 -17.91 -13.52
CA ARG A 101 -24.93 -18.21 -13.54
C ARG A 101 -25.04 -19.25 -14.64
N ASP A 102 -25.17 -20.53 -14.26
CA ASP A 102 -25.30 -21.69 -15.12
C ASP A 102 -25.97 -21.32 -16.45
N CYS A 103 -25.17 -20.99 -17.46
CA CYS A 103 -25.67 -20.73 -18.81
C CYS A 103 -26.12 -22.07 -19.45
N CYS A 104 -26.00 -23.18 -18.73
CA CYS A 104 -26.44 -24.52 -19.11
C CYS A 104 -27.77 -24.98 -18.47
N SER A 105 -28.43 -24.20 -17.62
CA SER A 105 -29.64 -24.68 -16.93
C SER A 105 -30.96 -24.61 -17.74
N GLU A 106 -31.00 -23.87 -18.86
CA GLU A 106 -32.21 -23.77 -19.70
C GLU A 106 -32.26 -24.72 -20.91
N TYR A 107 -31.15 -25.38 -21.29
CA TYR A 107 -31.13 -26.28 -22.45
C TYR A 107 -31.26 -27.78 -22.14
N CYS A 108 -31.31 -28.20 -20.86
CA CYS A 108 -31.53 -29.61 -20.47
C CYS A 108 -33.00 -29.99 -20.20
N LYS A 109 -34.00 -29.17 -20.58
CA LYS A 109 -35.45 -29.50 -20.45
C LYS A 109 -36.20 -29.71 -21.78
N LYS A 110 -35.51 -29.87 -22.90
CA LYS A 110 -36.12 -30.37 -24.15
C LYS A 110 -35.29 -31.51 -24.73
N GLY A 111 -35.49 -32.71 -24.20
CA GLY A 111 -34.85 -33.92 -24.69
C GLY A 111 -35.35 -35.13 -23.93
N ILE A 112 -36.27 -35.87 -24.57
CA ILE A 112 -36.99 -37.09 -24.14
C ILE A 112 -38.36 -36.79 -23.51
#